data_AF-A0A928PBD6-F1
#
_entry.id   AF-A0A928PBD6-F1
#
_cell.length_a   1.000
_cell.length_b   1.000
_cell.length_c   1.000
_cell.angle_alpha   90.00
_cell.angle_beta   90.00
_cell.angle_gamma   90.00
#
_symmetry.space_group_name_H-M   'P 1'
#
loop_
_entity.id
_entity.type
_entity.pdbx_description
1 polymer ?
#
loop_
_entity_poly.entity_id
_entity_poly.type
_entity_poly.pdbx_seq_one_letter_code
_entity_poly.pdbx_strand_id
1 'polypeptide(L)'
;MYIIKNALRCIGRSKGRNVLISIIALVIAVSACIGLSIRQAAESAKESTLAELSITATISYDRSSMMNDIMSGGGHGDVSGGFDRDQFKDVMGNASSLTLEEYQTYANAESVQDFYYTLTAAFNGNDDLLPVTDETEDEESDSSSGQGGFGGGMGFPGGSFGGGKGMFSSSDFSVIGYSSDSSMTAFIDGTASVLEGGTMFEECTTEKECVISEELAIYNDLAVGDTIILTNPSVETETYELKIVGFYTSSANNDFSMSMFGKSQDPANQIYMSAAALQAVLDASDEVSTTITDENTGRESDSAVTGSISATYVFANTDKYYAFEEEVRTLGLDDSYTVSSADL
;
A
#
# COMPACT_ATOMS: atom_id res chain seq x y z
N MET A 1 -70.84 14.84 32.61
CA MET A 1 -69.84 15.29 33.63
C MET A 1 -69.92 14.58 35.00
N TYR A 2 -70.97 13.84 35.34
CA TYR A 2 -71.04 13.12 36.63
C TYR A 2 -70.03 11.96 36.76
N ILE A 3 -69.71 11.28 35.66
CA ILE A 3 -68.80 10.13 35.64
C ILE A 3 -67.37 10.54 36.04
N ILE A 4 -66.84 11.63 35.47
CA ILE A 4 -65.50 12.16 35.77
C ILE A 4 -65.43 12.63 37.24
N LYS A 5 -66.47 13.29 37.73
CA LYS A 5 -66.57 13.75 39.12
C LYS A 5 -66.58 12.57 40.11
N ASN A 6 -67.32 11.52 39.79
CA ASN A 6 -67.36 10.29 40.61
C ASN A 6 -66.06 9.50 40.52
N ALA A 7 -65.40 9.46 39.35
CA ALA A 7 -64.10 8.82 39.17
C ALA A 7 -63.00 9.48 40.01
N LEU A 8 -62.89 10.82 39.98
CA LEU A 8 -61.95 11.58 40.80
C LEU A 8 -62.18 11.38 42.31
N ARG A 9 -63.45 11.30 42.73
CA ARG A 9 -63.81 11.03 44.14
C ARG A 9 -63.44 9.60 44.57
N CYS A 10 -63.56 8.62 43.66
CA CYS A 10 -63.10 7.24 43.88
C CYS A 10 -61.57 7.15 43.97
N ILE A 11 -60.85 7.95 43.18
CA ILE A 11 -59.39 8.06 43.23
C ILE A 11 -58.94 8.58 44.61
N GLY A 12 -59.60 9.62 45.12
CA GLY A 12 -59.29 10.20 46.43
C GLY A 12 -59.62 9.32 47.64
N ARG A 13 -60.53 8.34 47.50
CA ARG A 13 -60.96 7.44 48.60
C ARG A 13 -60.03 6.24 48.78
N SER A 14 -59.37 5.78 47.71
CA SER A 14 -58.51 4.59 47.70
C SER A 14 -57.02 4.95 47.59
N LYS A 15 -56.57 5.89 48.43
CA LYS A 15 -55.25 6.54 48.31
C LYS A 15 -54.09 5.55 48.23
N GLY A 16 -54.05 4.52 49.08
CA GLY A 16 -52.98 3.52 49.08
C GLY A 16 -52.87 2.74 47.77
N ARG A 17 -54.00 2.25 47.23
CA ARG A 17 -54.02 1.48 45.98
C ARG A 17 -53.63 2.33 44.76
N ASN A 18 -54.13 3.56 44.67
CA ASN A 18 -53.83 4.41 43.52
C ASN A 18 -52.39 4.95 43.56
N VAL A 19 -51.84 5.22 44.75
CA VAL A 19 -50.42 5.54 44.91
C VAL A 19 -49.55 4.36 44.47
N LEU A 20 -49.89 3.13 44.86
CA LEU A 20 -49.16 1.93 44.44
C LEU A 20 -49.16 1.75 42.92
N ILE A 21 -50.33 1.89 42.27
CA ILE A 21 -50.47 1.77 40.82
C ILE A 21 -49.66 2.87 40.10
N SER A 22 -49.69 4.11 40.59
CA SER A 22 -48.88 5.20 40.02
C SER A 22 -47.38 4.94 40.14
N ILE A 23 -46.90 4.38 41.26
CA ILE A 23 -45.48 4.04 41.43
C ILE A 23 -45.08 2.94 40.45
N ILE A 24 -45.90 1.88 40.29
CA ILE A 24 -45.62 0.80 39.34
C ILE A 24 -45.56 1.35 37.91
N ALA A 25 -46.53 2.18 37.52
CA ALA A 25 -46.55 2.80 36.19
C ALA A 25 -45.34 3.71 35.96
N LEU A 26 -44.91 4.46 36.98
CA LEU A 26 -43.72 5.30 36.91
C LEU A 26 -42.45 4.46 36.71
N VAL A 27 -42.28 3.38 37.46
CA VAL A 27 -41.11 2.49 37.34
C VAL A 27 -41.06 1.87 35.94
N ILE A 28 -42.19 1.40 35.40
CA ILE A 28 -42.23 0.85 34.03
C ILE A 28 -41.86 1.92 33.01
N ALA A 29 -42.38 3.15 33.14
CA ALA A 29 -42.08 4.24 32.24
C ALA A 29 -40.58 4.64 32.28
N VAL A 30 -40.01 4.76 33.48
CA VAL A 30 -38.58 5.09 33.66
C VAL A 30 -37.70 3.97 33.10
N SER A 31 -38.02 2.70 33.38
CA SER A 31 -37.28 1.56 32.84
C SER A 31 -37.35 1.51 31.31
N ALA A 32 -38.51 1.80 30.71
CA ALA A 32 -38.65 1.86 29.26
C ALA A 32 -37.86 3.04 28.65
N CYS A 33 -37.89 4.22 29.29
CA CYS A 33 -37.09 5.37 28.86
C CYS A 33 -35.59 5.06 28.94
N ILE A 34 -35.12 4.47 30.04
CA ILE A 34 -33.71 4.08 30.18
C ILE A 34 -33.33 3.06 29.10
N GLY A 35 -34.18 2.06 28.85
CA GLY A 35 -33.93 1.06 27.80
C GLY A 35 -33.81 1.68 26.40
N LEU A 36 -34.70 2.62 26.06
CA LEU A 36 -34.64 3.36 24.80
C LEU A 36 -33.41 4.27 24.71
N SER A 37 -33.08 4.99 25.79
CA SER A 37 -31.90 5.85 25.83
C SER A 37 -30.60 5.06 25.70
N ILE A 38 -30.49 3.89 26.36
CA ILE A 38 -29.33 3.00 26.21
C ILE A 38 -29.24 2.48 24.78
N ARG A 39 -30.37 2.04 24.21
CA ARG A 39 -30.40 1.56 22.82
C ARG A 39 -29.96 2.64 21.84
N GLN A 40 -30.47 3.86 21.98
CA GLN A 40 -30.14 4.97 21.10
C GLN A 40 -28.68 5.41 21.28
N ALA A 41 -28.18 5.43 22.52
CA ALA A 41 -26.76 5.69 22.79
C ALA A 41 -25.86 4.59 22.20
N ALA A 42 -26.28 3.33 22.26
CA ALA A 42 -25.54 2.22 21.68
C ALA A 42 -25.56 2.24 20.15
N GLU A 43 -26.68 2.57 19.52
CA GLU A 43 -26.79 2.74 18.06
C GLU A 43 -25.91 3.93 17.60
N SER A 44 -25.95 5.06 18.30
CA SER A 44 -25.09 6.22 17.98
C SER A 44 -23.61 5.95 18.23
N ALA A 45 -23.25 5.25 19.32
CA ALA A 45 -21.87 4.86 19.58
C ALA A 45 -21.38 3.90 18.49
N LYS A 46 -22.20 2.93 18.08
CA LYS A 46 -21.88 2.02 16.98
C LYS A 46 -21.64 2.79 15.67
N GLU A 47 -22.52 3.71 15.31
CA GLU A 47 -22.34 4.54 14.10
C GLU A 47 -21.08 5.40 14.17
N SER A 48 -20.78 6.01 15.32
CA SER A 48 -19.55 6.78 15.52
C SER A 48 -18.30 5.91 15.39
N THR A 49 -18.29 4.72 15.99
CA THR A 49 -17.16 3.80 15.89
C THR A 49 -17.00 3.24 14.48
N LEU A 50 -18.10 3.01 13.75
CA LEU A 50 -18.02 2.61 12.34
C LEU A 50 -17.56 3.76 11.44
N ALA A 51 -17.92 5.00 11.74
CA ALA A 51 -17.42 6.16 11.00
C ALA A 51 -15.92 6.41 11.23
N GLU A 52 -15.38 6.02 12.39
CA GLU A 52 -13.95 6.03 12.66
C GLU A 52 -13.21 4.85 11.98
N LEU A 53 -13.91 3.77 11.64
CA LEU A 53 -13.39 2.62 10.90
C LEU A 53 -13.69 2.81 9.41
N SER A 54 -12.94 3.67 8.74
CA SER A 54 -13.01 3.79 7.28
C SER A 54 -12.54 2.50 6.64
N ILE A 55 -13.33 1.95 5.71
CA ILE A 55 -12.94 0.73 4.98
C ILE A 55 -12.09 1.16 3.80
N THR A 56 -10.95 0.52 3.62
CA THR A 56 -10.08 0.73 2.47
C THR A 56 -10.19 -0.43 1.49
N ALA A 57 -10.09 -0.16 0.19
CA ALA A 57 -9.93 -1.20 -0.81
C ALA A 57 -8.85 -0.85 -1.82
N THR A 58 -8.29 -1.90 -2.40
CA THR A 58 -7.30 -1.84 -3.47
C THR A 58 -7.81 -2.68 -4.64
N ILE A 59 -7.47 -2.25 -5.85
CA ILE A 59 -7.76 -3.01 -7.07
C ILE A 59 -6.48 -3.73 -7.46
N SER A 60 -6.56 -5.06 -7.53
CA SER A 60 -5.43 -5.91 -7.88
C SER A 60 -5.81 -6.91 -8.97
N TYR A 61 -4.84 -7.35 -9.74
CA TYR A 61 -5.07 -8.39 -10.73
C TYR A 61 -5.35 -9.72 -10.01
N ASP A 62 -6.42 -10.41 -10.40
CA ASP A 62 -6.80 -11.70 -9.82
C ASP A 62 -5.84 -12.79 -10.29
N ARG A 63 -4.74 -12.92 -9.54
CA ARG A 63 -3.74 -13.97 -9.78
C ARG A 63 -4.31 -15.37 -9.61
N SER A 64 -5.43 -15.54 -8.88
CA SER A 64 -6.02 -16.87 -8.65
C SER A 64 -6.77 -17.36 -9.88
N SER A 65 -7.59 -16.51 -10.50
CA SER A 65 -8.22 -16.83 -11.79
C SER A 65 -7.19 -17.00 -12.89
N MET A 66 -6.19 -16.13 -12.96
CA MET A 66 -5.06 -16.28 -13.90
C MET A 66 -4.34 -17.62 -13.72
N MET A 67 -3.99 -18.00 -12.49
CA MET A 67 -3.31 -19.28 -12.24
C MET A 67 -4.21 -20.45 -12.63
N ASN A 68 -5.51 -20.35 -12.37
CA ASN A 68 -6.48 -21.37 -12.78
C ASN A 68 -6.61 -21.45 -14.30
N ASP A 69 -6.60 -20.34 -15.02
CA ASP A 69 -6.65 -20.29 -16.48
C ASP A 69 -5.36 -20.82 -17.12
N ILE A 70 -4.20 -20.55 -16.53
CA ILE A 70 -2.93 -21.15 -16.96
C ILE A 70 -2.91 -22.66 -16.70
N MET A 71 -3.47 -23.10 -15.56
CA MET A 71 -3.59 -24.52 -15.24
C MET A 71 -4.67 -25.24 -16.08
N SER A 72 -5.76 -24.54 -16.45
CA SER A 72 -6.93 -25.10 -17.16
C SER A 72 -6.85 -24.96 -18.68
N GLY A 73 -6.11 -23.97 -19.19
CA GLY A 73 -5.79 -23.75 -20.60
C GLY A 73 -4.79 -24.76 -21.17
N GLY A 74 -4.19 -25.60 -20.31
CA GLY A 74 -3.45 -26.81 -20.68
C GLY A 74 -4.38 -27.91 -21.20
N GLY A 75 -5.00 -27.68 -22.36
CA GLY A 75 -5.86 -28.65 -23.04
C GLY A 75 -5.09 -29.90 -23.50
N HIS A 76 -5.33 -31.02 -22.82
CA HIS A 76 -5.31 -32.40 -23.31
C HIS A 76 -4.26 -32.76 -24.39
N GLY A 77 -3.04 -33.12 -23.96
CA GLY A 77 -2.07 -33.77 -24.84
C GLY A 77 -0.78 -34.14 -24.14
N ASP A 78 -0.69 -35.41 -23.73
CA ASP A 78 0.54 -36.12 -23.34
C ASP A 78 1.19 -35.74 -21.98
N VAL A 79 1.54 -36.78 -21.25
CA VAL A 79 2.08 -36.76 -19.89
C VAL A 79 3.56 -36.36 -19.96
N SER A 80 3.86 -35.05 -20.05
CA SER A 80 5.19 -34.45 -19.73
C SER A 80 5.29 -32.91 -19.88
N GLY A 81 4.21 -32.16 -20.07
CA GLY A 81 4.28 -30.69 -20.26
C GLY A 81 4.52 -29.93 -18.96
N GLY A 82 5.78 -29.56 -18.69
CA GLY A 82 6.14 -28.71 -17.56
C GLY A 82 5.52 -27.31 -17.65
N PHE A 83 5.32 -26.68 -16.49
CA PHE A 83 5.00 -25.25 -16.37
C PHE A 83 5.93 -24.44 -17.28
N ASP A 84 5.36 -23.80 -18.30
CA ASP A 84 6.13 -23.04 -19.27
C ASP A 84 6.51 -21.70 -18.62
N ARG A 85 7.66 -21.72 -17.92
CA ARG A 85 8.13 -20.65 -17.04
C ARG A 85 8.26 -19.32 -17.78
N ASP A 86 8.53 -19.36 -19.07
CA ASP A 86 8.63 -18.17 -19.91
C ASP A 86 7.25 -17.56 -20.22
N GLN A 87 6.23 -18.36 -20.52
CA GLN A 87 4.86 -17.84 -20.68
C GLN A 87 4.31 -17.28 -19.37
N PHE A 88 4.56 -17.95 -18.25
CA PHE A 88 4.14 -17.43 -16.94
C PHE A 88 4.88 -16.14 -16.57
N LYS A 89 6.18 -16.05 -16.86
CA LYS A 89 6.97 -14.84 -16.64
C LYS A 89 6.51 -13.70 -17.55
N ASP A 90 6.16 -13.97 -18.81
CA ASP A 90 5.67 -12.97 -19.75
C ASP A 90 4.26 -12.50 -19.39
N VAL A 91 3.36 -13.38 -18.91
CA VAL A 91 2.02 -12.96 -18.45
C VAL A 91 2.08 -12.27 -17.09
N MET A 92 2.99 -12.65 -16.18
CA MET A 92 3.20 -11.94 -14.92
C MET A 92 3.93 -10.60 -15.13
N GLY A 93 4.83 -10.52 -16.10
CA GLY A 93 5.50 -9.27 -16.51
C GLY A 93 4.58 -8.32 -17.29
N ASN A 94 3.62 -8.86 -18.04
CA ASN A 94 2.55 -8.10 -18.70
C ASN A 94 1.24 -8.03 -17.89
N ALA A 95 1.22 -8.50 -16.64
CA ALA A 95 0.15 -8.18 -15.70
C ALA A 95 0.36 -6.72 -15.28
N SER A 96 0.19 -5.82 -16.25
CA SER A 96 0.39 -4.40 -16.13
C SER A 96 -0.57 -3.89 -15.07
N SER A 97 -0.03 -3.27 -14.02
CA SER A 97 -0.82 -2.45 -13.12
C SER A 97 -1.63 -1.45 -13.95
N LEU A 98 -2.86 -1.17 -13.51
CA LEU A 98 -3.71 -0.17 -14.15
C LEU A 98 -2.97 1.17 -14.26
N THR A 99 -3.27 1.92 -15.29
CA THR A 99 -2.74 3.27 -15.47
C THR A 99 -3.31 4.21 -14.41
N LEU A 100 -2.60 5.30 -14.13
CA LEU A 100 -3.07 6.32 -13.18
C LEU A 100 -4.45 6.87 -13.59
N GLU A 101 -4.69 7.05 -14.88
CA GLU A 101 -5.96 7.54 -15.43
C GLU A 101 -7.13 6.59 -15.15
N GLU A 102 -6.91 5.28 -15.24
CA GLU A 102 -7.91 4.26 -14.90
C GLU A 102 -8.24 4.30 -13.41
N TYR A 103 -7.22 4.36 -12.54
CA TYR A 103 -7.44 4.49 -11.10
C TYR A 103 -8.23 5.76 -10.74
N GLN A 104 -7.91 6.89 -11.36
CA GLN A 104 -8.63 8.15 -11.19
C GLN A 104 -10.07 8.07 -11.75
N THR A 105 -10.28 7.36 -12.85
CA THR A 105 -11.62 7.13 -13.41
C THR A 105 -12.51 6.41 -12.39
N TYR A 106 -11.98 5.36 -11.74
CA TYR A 106 -12.70 4.64 -10.69
C TYR A 106 -12.87 5.46 -9.42
N ALA A 107 -11.95 6.38 -9.10
CA ALA A 107 -12.08 7.28 -7.95
C ALA A 107 -13.27 8.24 -8.05
N ASN A 108 -13.80 8.50 -9.26
CA ASN A 108 -14.98 9.33 -9.47
C ASN A 108 -16.31 8.62 -9.13
N ALA A 109 -16.27 7.36 -8.70
CA ALA A 109 -17.45 6.59 -8.33
C ALA A 109 -18.13 7.19 -7.06
N GLU A 110 -19.47 7.19 -7.02
CA GLU A 110 -20.24 7.82 -5.91
C GLU A 110 -20.09 7.11 -4.56
N SER A 111 -19.55 5.89 -4.58
CA SER A 111 -19.22 5.12 -3.39
C SER A 111 -17.93 5.54 -2.71
N VAL A 112 -16.99 6.15 -3.44
CA VAL A 112 -15.67 6.55 -2.94
C VAL A 112 -15.79 7.85 -2.13
N GLN A 113 -15.27 7.83 -0.91
CA GLN A 113 -15.21 9.00 -0.03
C GLN A 113 -13.90 9.75 -0.21
N ASP A 114 -12.79 9.02 -0.25
CA ASP A 114 -11.46 9.56 -0.44
C ASP A 114 -10.63 8.60 -1.30
N PHE A 115 -9.64 9.14 -2.01
CA PHE A 115 -8.79 8.39 -2.92
C PHE A 115 -7.37 8.92 -2.81
N TYR A 116 -6.43 7.99 -2.61
CA TYR A 116 -5.03 8.30 -2.58
C TYR A 116 -4.21 7.16 -3.18
N TYR A 117 -3.00 7.47 -3.61
CA TYR A 117 -2.14 6.50 -4.26
C TYR A 117 -0.68 6.79 -3.95
N THR A 118 0.13 5.75 -4.05
CA THR A 118 1.58 5.80 -3.93
C THR A 118 2.20 5.33 -5.23
N LEU A 119 3.10 6.12 -5.79
CA LEU A 119 3.91 5.75 -6.94
C LEU A 119 5.28 5.33 -6.45
N THR A 120 5.72 4.11 -6.72
CA THR A 120 7.04 3.62 -6.31
C THR A 120 7.88 3.30 -7.52
N ALA A 121 9.06 3.89 -7.61
CA ALA A 121 10.03 3.64 -8.69
C ALA A 121 11.43 3.40 -8.11
N ALA A 122 12.21 2.58 -8.80
CA ALA A 122 13.54 2.18 -8.35
C ALA A 122 14.61 2.95 -9.12
N PHE A 123 15.63 3.42 -8.41
CA PHE A 123 16.75 4.20 -8.97
C PHE A 123 18.09 3.71 -8.42
N ASN A 124 19.17 4.06 -9.11
CA ASN A 124 20.54 3.80 -8.66
C ASN A 124 21.18 5.08 -8.10
N GLY A 125 22.19 4.88 -7.25
CA GLY A 125 23.07 5.96 -6.82
C GLY A 125 24.10 6.33 -7.88
N ASN A 126 24.82 7.41 -7.62
CA ASN A 126 26.09 7.71 -8.28
C ASN A 126 27.23 7.66 -7.26
N ASP A 127 28.45 8.02 -7.67
CA ASP A 127 29.62 8.05 -6.77
C ASP A 127 29.43 8.98 -5.53
N ASP A 128 28.49 9.92 -5.58
CA ASP A 128 28.21 10.88 -4.51
C ASP A 128 27.04 10.45 -3.60
N LEU A 129 26.27 9.42 -3.98
CA LEU A 129 25.14 8.90 -3.22
C LEU A 129 25.21 7.38 -3.15
N LEU A 130 25.78 6.89 -2.05
CA LEU A 130 25.92 5.46 -1.79
C LEU A 130 24.74 4.94 -0.96
N PRO A 131 24.15 3.79 -1.31
CA PRO A 131 23.13 3.16 -0.48
C PRO A 131 23.73 2.69 0.83
N VAL A 132 22.96 2.81 1.90
CA VAL A 132 23.28 2.19 3.18
C VAL A 132 23.19 0.67 3.00
N THR A 133 24.29 -0.03 3.26
CA THR A 133 24.33 -1.48 3.19
C THR A 133 24.94 -2.05 4.46
N ASP A 134 24.34 -3.13 4.97
CA ASP A 134 24.91 -3.90 6.09
C ASP A 134 26.05 -4.85 5.64
N GLU A 135 26.33 -4.94 4.34
CA GLU A 135 27.46 -5.70 3.82
C GLU A 135 28.75 -4.94 4.08
N THR A 136 29.63 -5.51 4.92
CA THR A 136 31.05 -5.18 4.86
C THR A 136 31.51 -5.42 3.42
N GLU A 137 32.08 -4.41 2.76
CA GLU A 137 32.73 -4.53 1.45
C GLU A 137 33.79 -5.63 1.49
N ASP A 138 33.38 -6.89 1.27
CA ASP A 138 34.29 -7.93 0.84
C ASP A 138 34.46 -7.72 -0.65
N GLU A 139 35.57 -7.07 -1.00
CA GLU A 139 36.07 -6.93 -2.37
C GLU A 139 35.84 -8.23 -3.16
N GLU A 140 35.25 -8.10 -4.35
CA GLU A 140 35.42 -9.01 -5.49
C GLU A 140 35.51 -10.50 -5.11
N SER A 141 34.36 -11.14 -4.84
CA SER A 141 34.33 -12.59 -4.81
C SER A 141 34.41 -13.13 -6.25
N ASP A 142 35.63 -13.13 -6.79
CA ASP A 142 36.05 -13.85 -7.98
C ASP A 142 35.73 -15.33 -7.75
N SER A 143 34.69 -15.82 -8.44
CA SER A 143 34.18 -17.18 -8.26
C SER A 143 35.15 -18.20 -8.83
N SER A 144 36.13 -18.60 -8.03
CA SER A 144 36.88 -19.83 -8.24
C SER A 144 36.33 -20.94 -7.33
N SER A 145 35.77 -21.95 -7.98
CA SER A 145 35.16 -23.13 -7.36
C SER A 145 36.17 -23.91 -6.51
N GLY A 146 35.80 -24.27 -5.27
CA GLY A 146 36.63 -25.18 -4.47
C GLY A 146 36.27 -25.39 -3.01
N GLN A 147 35.18 -26.12 -2.75
CA GLN A 147 35.10 -27.16 -1.70
C GLN A 147 35.33 -26.81 -0.21
N GLY A 148 34.21 -26.70 0.52
CA GLY A 148 34.10 -26.92 1.98
C GLY A 148 32.74 -26.39 2.43
N GLY A 149 31.78 -27.13 2.99
CA GLY A 149 31.87 -28.25 3.90
C GLY A 149 31.17 -27.89 5.21
N PHE A 150 29.84 -27.68 5.20
CA PHE A 150 29.03 -27.65 6.42
C PHE A 150 27.68 -28.34 6.17
N GLY A 151 27.54 -29.52 6.77
CA GLY A 151 26.30 -30.26 6.86
C GLY A 151 25.51 -29.86 8.10
N GLY A 152 24.18 -29.88 7.99
CA GLY A 152 23.25 -29.70 9.10
C GLY A 152 21.82 -29.62 8.56
N GLY A 153 21.19 -30.79 8.40
CA GLY A 153 19.92 -30.92 7.71
C GLY A 153 18.69 -30.39 8.45
N MET A 154 17.78 -29.81 7.68
CA MET A 154 16.35 -30.04 7.81
C MET A 154 15.80 -30.27 6.40
N GLY A 155 15.37 -31.50 6.14
CA GLY A 155 14.91 -31.93 4.82
C GLY A 155 13.46 -31.55 4.56
N PHE A 156 13.24 -30.72 3.54
CA PHE A 156 12.00 -30.70 2.79
C PHE A 156 12.12 -31.67 1.60
N PRO A 157 11.25 -32.68 1.48
CA PRO A 157 11.30 -33.62 0.37
C PRO A 157 10.60 -33.03 -0.86
N GLY A 158 11.38 -32.44 -1.77
CA GLY A 158 10.90 -32.11 -3.12
C GLY A 158 11.62 -30.93 -3.77
N GLY A 159 12.54 -31.23 -4.70
CA GLY A 159 13.01 -30.26 -5.69
C GLY A 159 14.30 -29.53 -5.33
N SER A 160 15.35 -29.81 -6.08
CA SER A 160 16.65 -29.14 -6.06
C SER A 160 16.49 -27.67 -6.48
N PHE A 161 16.28 -26.75 -5.52
CA PHE A 161 16.45 -25.33 -5.76
C PHE A 161 17.94 -25.00 -5.65
N GLY A 162 18.64 -25.12 -6.78
CA GLY A 162 19.97 -24.52 -6.94
C GLY A 162 19.84 -23.02 -6.72
N GLY A 163 20.72 -22.47 -5.87
CA GLY A 163 20.73 -21.07 -5.48
C GLY A 163 20.65 -20.13 -6.67
N GLY A 164 19.49 -19.50 -6.84
CA GLY A 164 19.28 -18.39 -7.76
C GLY A 164 19.76 -17.10 -7.11
N LYS A 165 21.08 -16.90 -7.06
CA LYS A 165 21.69 -15.58 -6.83
C LYS A 165 21.55 -14.79 -8.14
N GLY A 166 20.36 -14.26 -8.43
CA GLY A 166 20.11 -13.55 -9.70
C GLY A 166 18.66 -13.20 -10.03
N MET A 167 17.83 -12.89 -9.03
CA MET A 167 16.45 -12.44 -9.29
C MET A 167 15.95 -11.41 -8.28
N PHE A 168 16.87 -10.67 -7.65
CA PHE A 168 16.54 -9.52 -6.80
C PHE A 168 16.92 -8.26 -7.57
N SER A 169 16.01 -7.29 -7.59
CA SER A 169 16.17 -6.01 -8.29
C SER A 169 17.50 -5.37 -7.89
N SER A 170 18.40 -5.15 -8.85
CA SER A 170 19.73 -4.56 -8.63
C SER A 170 19.66 -3.04 -8.50
N SER A 171 18.62 -2.55 -7.83
CA SER A 171 18.44 -1.12 -7.59
C SER A 171 18.93 -0.76 -6.20
N ASP A 172 19.56 0.40 -6.09
CA ASP A 172 20.12 0.88 -4.84
C ASP A 172 19.06 1.58 -3.97
N PHE A 173 18.14 2.33 -4.60
CA PHE A 173 17.16 3.17 -3.91
C PHE A 173 15.73 2.92 -4.40
N SER A 174 14.78 3.10 -3.48
CA SER A 174 13.35 3.12 -3.78
C SER A 174 12.78 4.51 -3.53
N VAL A 175 12.27 5.15 -4.58
CA VAL A 175 11.64 6.46 -4.50
C VAL A 175 10.13 6.28 -4.47
N ILE A 176 9.51 6.76 -3.39
CA ILE A 176 8.09 6.62 -3.10
C ILE A 176 7.45 8.02 -3.16
N GLY A 177 6.63 8.21 -4.19
CA GLY A 177 5.83 9.39 -4.44
C GLY A 177 4.45 9.28 -3.77
N TYR A 178 4.15 10.19 -2.86
CA TYR A 178 2.84 10.29 -2.20
C TYR A 178 1.94 11.30 -2.92
N SER A 179 0.69 10.93 -3.18
CA SER A 179 -0.27 11.83 -3.84
C SER A 179 -0.93 12.83 -2.90
N SER A 180 -1.12 12.44 -1.63
CA SER A 180 -1.70 13.28 -0.58
C SER A 180 -1.18 12.90 0.80
N ASP A 181 -1.43 13.74 1.81
CA ASP A 181 -1.08 13.44 3.20
C ASP A 181 -1.70 12.10 3.66
N SER A 182 -2.92 11.79 3.21
CA SER A 182 -3.60 10.51 3.48
C SER A 182 -2.84 9.29 2.95
N SER A 183 -2.07 9.44 1.87
CA SER A 183 -1.23 8.36 1.33
C SER A 183 0.04 8.09 2.15
N MET A 184 0.41 9.00 3.06
CA MET A 184 1.62 8.89 3.89
C MET A 184 1.41 7.93 5.06
N THR A 185 0.93 6.72 4.78
CA THR A 185 0.56 5.72 5.77
C THR A 185 1.70 5.39 6.73
N ALA A 186 2.95 5.34 6.25
CA ALA A 186 4.12 5.16 7.11
C ALA A 186 4.23 6.24 8.21
N PHE A 187 3.90 7.49 7.89
CA PHE A 187 3.93 8.60 8.83
C PHE A 187 2.68 8.65 9.73
N ILE A 188 1.51 8.33 9.17
CA ILE A 188 0.24 8.28 9.89
C ILE A 188 0.24 7.15 10.94
N ASP A 189 0.74 5.97 10.56
CA ASP A 189 0.84 4.80 11.42
C ASP A 189 1.97 4.94 12.46
N GLY A 190 2.81 5.97 12.32
CA GLY A 190 3.94 6.24 13.21
C GLY A 190 5.12 5.30 13.01
N THR A 191 5.19 4.57 11.90
CA THR A 191 6.36 3.76 11.53
C THR A 191 7.49 4.63 10.99
N ALA A 192 7.18 5.81 10.45
CA ALA A 192 8.13 6.85 10.09
C ALA A 192 7.80 8.17 10.81
N SER A 193 8.82 8.94 11.21
CA SER A 193 8.64 10.26 11.83
C SER A 193 9.65 11.28 11.32
N VAL A 194 9.20 12.48 11.00
CA VAL A 194 10.07 13.58 10.54
C VAL A 194 10.85 14.14 11.73
N LEU A 195 12.16 14.33 11.58
CA LEU A 195 13.00 14.90 12.63
C LEU A 195 12.80 16.42 12.80
N GLU A 196 13.05 16.92 14.01
CA GLU A 196 13.02 18.35 14.32
C GLU A 196 14.02 19.13 13.45
N GLY A 197 13.50 19.95 12.52
CA GLY A 197 14.30 20.84 11.68
C GLY A 197 14.12 20.63 10.17
N GLY A 198 13.51 19.53 9.75
CA GLY A 198 13.08 19.30 8.36
C GLY A 198 11.64 19.72 8.10
N THR A 199 11.32 20.04 6.84
CA THR A 199 9.94 20.23 6.37
C THR A 199 9.54 19.08 5.47
N MET A 200 8.27 18.68 5.51
CA MET A 200 7.72 17.80 4.47
C MET A 200 7.62 18.56 3.15
N PHE A 201 7.75 17.87 2.02
CA PHE A 201 7.44 18.43 0.70
C PHE A 201 5.94 18.76 0.59
N GLU A 202 5.58 19.67 -0.31
CA GLU A 202 4.16 19.99 -0.56
C GLU A 202 3.47 18.88 -1.37
N GLU A 203 2.19 18.64 -1.09
CA GLU A 203 1.37 17.70 -1.86
C GLU A 203 1.20 18.18 -3.31
N CYS A 204 1.09 17.24 -4.25
CA CYS A 204 0.85 17.51 -5.68
C CYS A 204 1.84 18.50 -6.36
N THR A 205 3.01 18.75 -5.78
CA THR A 205 4.03 19.60 -6.39
C THR A 205 4.85 18.85 -7.45
N THR A 206 5.25 19.56 -8.50
CA THR A 206 6.22 19.07 -9.49
C THR A 206 7.66 19.43 -9.11
N GLU A 207 7.84 20.16 -8.00
CA GLU A 207 9.16 20.47 -7.46
C GLU A 207 9.84 19.17 -6.99
N LYS A 208 11.10 18.99 -7.37
CA LYS A 208 11.89 17.79 -7.08
C LYS A 208 12.44 17.82 -5.65
N GLU A 209 11.56 18.04 -4.69
CA GLU A 209 11.87 18.07 -3.27
C GLU A 209 11.62 16.69 -2.64
N CYS A 210 12.53 16.25 -1.79
CA CYS A 210 12.48 14.93 -1.18
C CYS A 210 12.85 14.94 0.31
N VAL A 211 12.39 13.92 1.01
CA VAL A 211 12.76 13.60 2.39
C VAL A 211 13.46 12.25 2.38
N ILE A 212 14.63 12.17 3.00
CA ILE A 212 15.46 10.95 3.06
C ILE A 212 15.57 10.44 4.50
N SER A 213 15.98 9.18 4.66
CA SER A 213 16.27 8.63 5.98
C SER A 213 17.44 9.36 6.64
N GLU A 214 17.36 9.57 7.95
CA GLU A 214 18.49 10.08 8.75
C GLU A 214 19.74 9.20 8.58
N GLU A 215 19.58 7.88 8.48
CA GLU A 215 20.70 6.96 8.30
C GLU A 215 21.40 7.19 6.96
N LEU A 216 20.64 7.40 5.89
CA LEU A 216 21.18 7.71 4.56
C LEU A 216 21.88 9.06 4.54
N ALA A 217 21.31 10.04 5.24
CA ALA A 217 21.89 11.37 5.37
C ALA A 217 23.23 11.32 6.11
N ILE A 218 23.31 10.58 7.23
CA ILE A 218 24.55 10.41 7.99
C ILE A 218 25.59 9.63 7.19
N TYR A 219 25.18 8.58 6.47
CA TYR A 219 26.10 7.74 5.71
C TYR A 219 26.79 8.50 4.57
N ASN A 220 26.09 9.44 3.94
CA ASN A 220 26.59 10.23 2.81
C ASN A 220 26.97 11.68 3.20
N ASP A 221 27.05 12.02 4.48
CA ASP A 221 27.34 13.38 4.99
C ASP A 221 26.42 14.49 4.40
N LEU A 222 25.12 14.21 4.23
CA LEU A 222 24.12 15.10 3.62
C LEU A 222 23.39 15.99 4.64
N ALA A 223 23.09 17.22 4.26
CA ALA A 223 22.34 18.20 5.04
C ALA A 223 21.02 18.63 4.37
N VAL A 224 20.11 19.22 5.15
CA VAL A 224 18.88 19.82 4.60
C VAL A 224 19.26 20.98 3.68
N GLY A 225 18.74 20.95 2.45
CA GLY A 225 19.04 21.91 1.39
C GLY A 225 20.05 21.41 0.36
N ASP A 226 20.71 20.28 0.61
CA ASP A 226 21.62 19.66 -0.35
C ASP A 226 20.85 18.97 -1.49
N THR A 227 21.55 18.72 -2.59
CA THR A 227 21.00 18.05 -3.77
C THR A 227 21.63 16.67 -3.90
N ILE A 228 20.79 15.65 -4.08
CA ILE A 228 21.20 14.29 -4.41
C ILE A 228 20.92 14.00 -5.88
N ILE A 229 21.71 13.09 -6.45
CA ILE A 229 21.59 12.70 -7.85
C ILE A 229 21.20 11.22 -7.90
N LEU A 230 20.06 10.93 -8.52
CA LEU A 230 19.61 9.58 -8.81
C LEU A 230 19.85 9.26 -10.27
N THR A 231 20.16 7.99 -10.54
CA THR A 231 20.51 7.52 -11.89
C THR A 231 19.51 6.46 -12.35
N ASN A 232 19.15 6.48 -13.63
CA ASN A 232 18.29 5.45 -14.22
C ASN A 232 19.02 4.08 -14.15
N PRO A 233 18.43 3.04 -13.54
CA PRO A 233 19.04 1.71 -13.44
C PRO A 233 19.36 1.05 -14.79
N SER A 234 18.62 1.42 -15.83
CA SER A 234 18.80 0.89 -17.20
C SER A 234 19.83 1.69 -18.00
N VAL A 235 20.03 2.97 -17.68
CA VAL A 235 20.89 3.91 -18.41
C VAL A 235 21.63 4.83 -17.45
N GLU A 236 22.87 4.49 -17.13
CA GLU A 236 23.67 5.23 -16.15
C GLU A 236 23.97 6.70 -16.54
N THR A 237 23.79 7.06 -17.81
CA THR A 237 24.00 8.44 -18.29
C THR A 237 22.82 9.36 -18.01
N GLU A 238 21.66 8.80 -17.64
CA GLU A 238 20.46 9.56 -17.33
C GLU A 238 20.35 9.79 -15.82
N THR A 239 20.42 11.05 -15.42
CA THR A 239 20.50 11.46 -14.02
C THR A 239 19.42 12.49 -13.65
N TYR A 240 18.91 12.40 -12.43
CA TYR A 240 17.87 13.27 -11.90
C TYR A 240 18.30 13.88 -10.57
N GLU A 241 18.27 15.21 -10.50
CA GLU A 241 18.59 15.96 -9.29
C GLU A 241 17.35 16.13 -8.40
N LEU A 242 17.46 15.74 -7.13
CA LEU A 242 16.46 15.95 -6.09
C LEU A 242 17.04 16.80 -4.96
N LYS A 243 16.26 17.74 -4.43
CA LYS A 243 16.67 18.60 -3.31
C LYS A 243 16.11 18.05 -1.99
N ILE A 244 16.96 17.96 -0.97
CA ILE A 244 16.57 17.48 0.35
C ILE A 244 15.90 18.61 1.12
N VAL A 245 14.67 18.40 1.59
CA VAL A 245 13.92 19.35 2.43
C VAL A 245 13.74 18.88 3.87
N GLY A 246 13.99 17.60 4.14
CA GLY A 246 13.89 17.05 5.49
C GLY A 246 14.48 15.66 5.63
N PHE A 247 14.53 15.21 6.88
CA PHE A 247 14.95 13.86 7.26
C PHE A 247 13.83 13.16 8.02
N TYR A 248 13.69 11.86 7.81
CA TYR A 248 12.81 11.01 8.60
C TYR A 248 13.59 9.90 9.32
N THR A 249 13.07 9.45 10.45
CA THR A 249 13.47 8.19 11.07
C THR A 249 12.41 7.14 10.78
N SER A 250 12.83 5.91 10.50
CA SER A 250 11.94 4.77 10.45
C SER A 250 12.15 3.90 11.68
N SER A 251 11.07 3.48 12.32
CA SER A 251 11.06 2.44 13.34
C SER A 251 10.73 1.07 12.75
N ALA A 252 10.54 0.96 11.44
CA ALA A 252 10.44 -0.33 10.77
C ALA A 252 11.77 -1.06 11.01
N ASN A 253 11.73 -2.16 11.77
CA ASN A 253 12.94 -2.93 12.05
C ASN A 253 13.62 -3.30 10.73
N ASN A 254 14.90 -2.98 10.60
CA ASN A 254 15.82 -3.58 9.64
C ASN A 254 15.95 -5.07 10.01
N ASP A 255 14.90 -5.84 9.73
CA ASP A 255 14.94 -7.27 9.93
C ASP A 255 15.95 -7.80 8.92
N PHE A 256 16.99 -8.49 9.40
CA PHE A 256 18.05 -9.10 8.58
C PHE A 256 17.50 -9.94 7.41
N SER A 257 16.23 -10.35 7.51
CA SER A 257 15.46 -10.98 6.44
C SER A 257 15.19 -10.07 5.23
N MET A 258 14.98 -8.76 5.39
CA MET A 258 14.59 -7.82 4.32
C MET A 258 15.78 -7.27 3.54
N SER A 259 16.93 -7.02 4.18
CA SER A 259 18.15 -6.59 3.48
C SER A 259 18.73 -7.70 2.57
N MET A 260 18.29 -8.96 2.71
CA MET A 260 18.55 -10.03 1.73
C MET A 260 17.75 -9.89 0.42
N PHE A 261 16.70 -9.07 0.37
CA PHE A 261 15.84 -8.90 -0.82
C PHE A 261 16.30 -7.76 -1.75
N GLY A 262 17.33 -7.01 -1.37
CA GLY A 262 17.95 -5.94 -2.17
C GLY A 262 18.08 -4.63 -1.40
N LYS A 263 19.05 -3.79 -1.79
CA LYS A 263 19.37 -2.52 -1.10
C LYS A 263 18.20 -1.54 -1.13
N SER A 264 17.47 -1.46 -2.25
CA SER A 264 16.30 -0.58 -2.41
C SER A 264 15.08 -0.96 -1.54
N GLN A 265 15.06 -2.16 -0.97
CA GLN A 265 13.99 -2.57 -0.04
C GLN A 265 14.27 -2.16 1.41
N ASP A 266 15.49 -1.74 1.71
CA ASP A 266 15.86 -1.27 3.04
C ASP A 266 15.16 0.05 3.34
N PRO A 267 14.46 0.18 4.50
CA PRO A 267 13.87 1.45 4.93
C PRO A 267 14.87 2.62 4.97
N ALA A 268 16.17 2.34 5.16
CA ALA A 268 17.23 3.35 5.11
C ALA A 268 17.46 3.92 3.70
N ASN A 269 17.21 3.13 2.64
CA ASN A 269 17.40 3.52 1.24
C ASN A 269 16.09 3.93 0.54
N GLN A 270 15.06 4.25 1.33
CA GLN A 270 13.82 4.81 0.81
C GLN A 270 13.90 6.34 0.76
N ILE A 271 13.35 6.91 -0.31
CA ILE A 271 13.30 8.35 -0.54
C ILE A 271 11.84 8.72 -0.76
N TYR A 272 11.32 9.68 0.00
CA TYR A 272 9.94 10.14 -0.14
C TYR A 272 9.86 11.47 -0.89
N MET A 273 8.91 11.59 -1.81
CA MET A 273 8.65 12.84 -2.54
C MET A 273 7.18 12.94 -2.96
N SER A 274 6.80 14.01 -3.66
CA SER A 274 5.47 14.13 -4.25
C SER A 274 5.29 13.18 -5.44
N ALA A 275 4.14 12.51 -5.53
CA ALA A 275 3.81 11.64 -6.66
C ALA A 275 3.81 12.39 -8.00
N ALA A 276 3.43 13.67 -8.02
CA ALA A 276 3.44 14.49 -9.23
C ALA A 276 4.87 14.76 -9.73
N ALA A 277 5.80 15.04 -8.81
CA ALA A 277 7.21 15.21 -9.14
C ALA A 277 7.85 13.89 -9.62
N LEU A 278 7.52 12.76 -8.97
CA LEU A 278 7.99 11.45 -9.42
C LEU A 278 7.42 11.07 -10.79
N GLN A 279 6.13 11.30 -11.03
CA GLN A 279 5.50 11.08 -12.33
C GLN A 279 6.20 11.89 -13.43
N ALA A 280 6.52 13.16 -13.16
CA ALA A 280 7.27 14.00 -14.11
C ALA A 280 8.68 13.46 -14.42
N VAL A 281 9.33 12.78 -13.46
CA VAL A 281 10.61 12.09 -13.69
C VAL A 281 10.42 10.87 -14.58
N LEU A 282 9.37 10.06 -14.34
CA LEU A 282 9.06 8.89 -15.17
C LEU A 282 8.69 9.29 -16.60
N ASP A 283 7.85 10.31 -16.77
CA ASP A 283 7.44 10.83 -18.08
C ASP A 283 8.67 11.34 -18.86
N ALA A 284 9.59 12.03 -18.18
CA ALA A 284 10.84 12.49 -18.79
C ALA A 284 11.75 11.31 -19.22
N SER A 285 11.77 10.23 -18.43
CA SER A 285 12.50 9.00 -18.78
C SER A 285 11.89 8.32 -20.01
N ASP A 286 10.57 8.25 -20.08
CA ASP A 286 9.84 7.67 -21.21
C ASP A 286 10.10 8.44 -22.52
N GLU A 287 10.13 9.77 -22.47
CA GLU A 287 10.42 10.61 -23.65
C GLU A 287 11.83 10.40 -24.24
N VAL A 288 12.82 10.11 -23.38
CA VAL A 288 14.22 9.91 -23.77
C VAL A 288 14.53 8.43 -23.99
N SER A 289 13.55 7.56 -23.77
CA SER A 289 13.78 6.13 -23.76
C SER A 289 14.22 5.58 -25.12
N THR A 290 15.11 4.61 -25.04
CA THR A 290 15.62 3.84 -26.16
C THR A 290 15.40 2.36 -25.92
N THR A 291 15.17 1.61 -26.99
CA THR A 291 15.11 0.15 -26.92
C THR A 291 16.50 -0.40 -26.66
N ILE A 292 16.71 -0.98 -25.48
CA ILE A 292 17.93 -1.70 -25.14
C ILE A 292 17.72 -3.15 -25.52
N THR A 293 18.66 -3.71 -26.30
CA THR A 293 18.71 -5.13 -26.56
C THR A 293 19.69 -5.77 -25.58
N ASP A 294 19.19 -6.65 -24.72
CA ASP A 294 20.04 -7.47 -23.85
C ASP A 294 20.86 -8.43 -24.72
N GLU A 295 22.18 -8.24 -24.76
CA GLU A 295 23.10 -9.01 -25.59
C GLU A 295 23.12 -10.51 -25.23
N ASN A 296 22.71 -10.89 -24.01
CA ASN A 296 22.71 -12.27 -23.54
C ASN A 296 21.40 -13.01 -23.85
N THR A 297 20.27 -12.30 -23.84
CA THR A 297 18.95 -12.89 -24.05
C THR A 297 18.33 -12.56 -25.40
N GLY A 298 18.90 -11.59 -26.13
CA GLY A 298 18.37 -11.06 -27.38
C GLY A 298 17.02 -10.37 -27.22
N ARG A 299 16.61 -10.05 -25.99
CA ARG A 299 15.33 -9.41 -25.68
C ARG A 299 15.48 -7.90 -25.77
N GLU A 300 14.51 -7.29 -26.42
CA GLU A 300 14.34 -5.85 -26.45
C GLU A 300 13.53 -5.44 -25.22
N SER A 301 14.09 -4.54 -24.41
CA SER A 301 13.38 -3.89 -23.31
C SER A 301 13.51 -2.39 -23.46
N ASP A 302 12.51 -1.69 -22.94
CA ASP A 302 12.51 -0.25 -22.89
C ASP A 302 13.47 0.24 -21.77
N SER A 303 14.23 1.30 -22.02
CA SER A 303 15.14 1.87 -21.03
C SER A 303 14.48 2.77 -19.99
N ALA A 304 13.19 3.10 -20.18
CA ALA A 304 12.45 3.97 -19.29
C ALA A 304 12.41 3.39 -17.88
N VAL A 305 12.55 4.27 -16.89
CA VAL A 305 12.27 3.90 -15.51
C VAL A 305 10.80 3.54 -15.39
N THR A 306 10.50 2.33 -14.91
CA THR A 306 9.12 1.90 -14.67
C THR A 306 8.74 2.13 -13.22
N GLY A 307 7.56 2.72 -13.02
CA GLY A 307 6.95 2.91 -11.72
C GLY A 307 5.84 1.89 -11.48
N SER A 308 5.62 1.55 -10.22
CA SER A 308 4.47 0.77 -9.76
C SER A 308 3.52 1.67 -8.98
N ILE A 309 2.25 1.68 -9.38
CA ILE A 309 1.21 2.45 -8.71
C ILE A 309 0.44 1.53 -7.76
N SER A 310 0.32 1.93 -6.51
CA SER A 310 -0.60 1.32 -5.55
C SER A 310 -1.65 2.35 -5.17
N ALA A 311 -2.90 2.09 -5.55
CA ALA A 311 -4.02 2.97 -5.31
C ALA A 311 -4.94 2.40 -4.23
N THR A 312 -5.40 3.27 -3.32
CA THR A 312 -6.30 2.91 -2.23
C THR A 312 -7.54 3.81 -2.27
N TYR A 313 -8.69 3.15 -2.18
CA TYR A 313 -10.00 3.77 -2.14
C TYR A 313 -10.55 3.69 -0.72
N VAL A 314 -11.07 4.80 -0.20
CA VAL A 314 -11.64 4.87 1.14
C VAL A 314 -13.15 4.96 1.04
N PHE A 315 -13.84 4.14 1.83
CA PHE A 315 -15.29 4.03 1.87
C PHE A 315 -15.82 4.32 3.26
N ALA A 316 -16.97 4.99 3.32
CA ALA A 316 -17.63 5.32 4.58
C ALA A 316 -18.20 4.09 5.32
N ASN A 317 -18.49 2.99 4.62
CA ASN A 317 -19.05 1.76 5.20
C ASN A 317 -18.99 0.58 4.20
N THR A 318 -19.33 -0.61 4.69
CA THR A 318 -19.30 -1.86 3.92
C THR A 318 -20.29 -1.86 2.76
N ASP A 319 -21.45 -1.21 2.89
CA ASP A 319 -22.43 -1.13 1.81
C ASP A 319 -21.87 -0.34 0.61
N LYS A 320 -21.12 0.74 0.88
CA LYS A 320 -20.42 1.51 -0.14
C LYS A 320 -19.29 0.73 -0.80
N TYR A 321 -18.55 -0.07 -0.04
CA TYR A 321 -17.56 -0.98 -0.60
C TYR A 321 -18.18 -1.97 -1.61
N TYR A 322 -19.29 -2.63 -1.26
CA TYR A 322 -19.95 -3.56 -2.20
C TYR A 322 -20.55 -2.85 -3.42
N ALA A 323 -21.06 -1.62 -3.24
CA ALA A 323 -21.52 -0.80 -4.36
C ALA A 323 -20.36 -0.42 -5.30
N PHE A 324 -19.18 -0.13 -4.76
CA PHE A 324 -17.99 0.22 -5.54
C PHE A 324 -17.59 -0.89 -6.51
N GLU A 325 -17.63 -2.15 -6.09
CA GLU A 325 -17.32 -3.28 -6.96
C GLU A 325 -18.23 -3.31 -8.21
N GLU A 326 -19.53 -3.05 -8.06
CA GLU A 326 -20.46 -2.96 -9.20
C GLU A 326 -20.23 -1.69 -10.05
N GLU A 327 -19.89 -0.57 -9.40
CA GLU A 327 -19.63 0.71 -10.06
C GLU A 327 -18.38 0.65 -10.95
N VAL A 328 -17.26 0.11 -10.45
CA VAL A 328 -16.02 -0.01 -11.24
C VAL A 328 -16.16 -0.96 -12.43
N ARG A 329 -16.94 -2.04 -12.28
CA ARG A 329 -17.30 -2.93 -13.39
C ARG A 329 -18.08 -2.19 -14.47
N THR A 330 -18.99 -1.31 -14.07
CA THR A 330 -19.75 -0.45 -14.98
C THR A 330 -18.86 0.59 -15.66
N LEU A 331 -17.84 1.09 -14.96
CA LEU A 331 -16.84 2.01 -15.49
C LEU A 331 -15.81 1.33 -16.40
N GLY A 332 -15.87 0.00 -16.56
CA GLY A 332 -15.05 -0.75 -17.50
C GLY A 332 -13.88 -1.52 -16.88
N LEU A 333 -13.88 -1.75 -15.57
CA LEU A 333 -12.88 -2.63 -14.95
C LEU A 333 -13.02 -4.07 -15.46
N ASP A 334 -11.95 -4.57 -16.09
CA ASP A 334 -11.90 -5.91 -16.67
C ASP A 334 -12.05 -7.02 -15.62
N ASP A 335 -12.72 -8.12 -15.99
CA ASP A 335 -13.00 -9.28 -15.13
C ASP A 335 -11.74 -9.94 -14.54
N SER A 336 -10.58 -9.69 -15.14
CA SER A 336 -9.26 -10.11 -14.62
C SER A 336 -8.80 -9.35 -13.37
N TYR A 337 -9.45 -8.24 -12.99
CA TYR A 337 -9.16 -7.50 -11.77
C TYR A 337 -10.17 -7.81 -10.67
N THR A 338 -9.73 -7.72 -9.42
CA THR A 338 -10.57 -7.87 -8.23
C THR A 338 -10.38 -6.68 -7.29
N VAL A 339 -11.48 -6.26 -6.68
CA VAL A 339 -11.47 -5.29 -5.58
C VAL A 339 -11.32 -6.06 -4.29
N SER A 340 -10.29 -5.74 -3.50
CA SER A 340 -10.02 -6.40 -2.22
C SER A 340 -9.84 -5.37 -1.11
N SER A 341 -10.39 -5.66 0.06
CA SER A 341 -10.23 -4.87 1.27
C SER A 341 -9.47 -5.67 2.32
N ALA A 342 -8.49 -5.07 2.98
CA ALA A 342 -7.79 -5.69 4.11
C ALA A 342 -8.60 -5.57 5.43
N ASP A 343 -9.61 -4.70 5.44
CA ASP A 343 -10.41 -4.36 6.62
C ASP A 343 -11.65 -5.27 6.80
N LEU A 344 -11.94 -6.13 5.82
CA LEU A 344 -13.10 -7.04 5.74
C LEU A 344 -12.69 -8.52 5.77
#